data_AF-A0A945X9C8-F1
#
_entry.id   AF-A0A945X9C8-F1
#
_cell.length_a   1.000
_cell.length_b   1.000
_cell.length_c   1.000
_cell.angle_alpha   90.00
_cell.angle_beta   90.00
_cell.angle_gamma   90.00
#
_symmetry.space_group_name_H-M   'P 1'
#
loop_
_entity.id
_entity.type
_entity.pdbx_description
1 polymer ?
#
loop_
_entity_poly.entity_id
_entity_poly.type
_entity_poly.pdbx_seq_one_letter_code
_entity_poly.pdbx_strand_id
1 'polypeptide(L)' 'LDVPLLGAIPLSRELREASDAGTPLVVSTPDSPAARALADIARKITTSGTSRKGKPLPLSTR' A
#
# COMPACT_ATOMS: atom_id res chain seq x y z
N LEU A 1 -7.82 14.60 -12.49
CA LEU A 1 -7.02 13.35 -12.46
C LEU A 1 -7.95 12.25 -12.94
N ASP A 2 -7.68 11.67 -14.11
CA ASP A 2 -8.49 10.58 -14.69
C ASP A 2 -7.87 9.22 -14.36
N VAL A 3 -7.75 8.94 -13.06
CA VAL A 3 -7.15 7.69 -12.55
C VAL A 3 -8.06 7.04 -11.52
N PRO A 4 -8.12 5.69 -11.48
CA PRO A 4 -9.02 5.00 -10.56
C PRO A 4 -8.53 5.08 -9.11
N LEU A 5 -9.46 5.26 -8.19
CA LEU A 5 -9.20 5.15 -6.76
C LEU A 5 -8.94 3.69 -6.38
N LEU A 6 -7.80 3.40 -5.75
CA LEU A 6 -7.43 2.05 -5.33
C LEU A 6 -8.08 1.63 -4.00
N GLY A 7 -8.27 2.59 -3.09
CA GLY A 7 -8.96 2.37 -1.83
C GLY A 7 -8.85 3.57 -0.89
N ALA A 8 -9.44 3.44 0.28
CA ALA A 8 -9.38 4.43 1.36
C ALA A 8 -9.00 3.71 2.65
N ILE A 9 -8.19 4.38 3.48
CA ILE A 9 -7.73 3.85 4.76
C ILE A 9 -8.34 4.73 5.86
N PRO A 10 -9.03 4.15 6.86
CA PRO A 10 -9.58 4.93 7.97
C PRO A 10 -8.46 5.56 8.80
N LEU A 11 -8.71 6.74 9.36
CA LEU A 11 -7.80 7.34 10.33
C LEU A 11 -7.69 6.42 11.55
N SER A 12 -6.47 6.01 11.89
CA SER A 12 -6.19 5.07 12.97
C SER A 12 -4.95 5.51 13.73
N ARG A 13 -5.09 5.66 15.06
CA ARG A 13 -3.96 5.96 15.94
C ARG A 13 -2.99 4.78 16.03
N GLU A 14 -3.52 3.56 16.10
CA GLU A 14 -2.75 2.31 16.11
C GLU A 14 -1.90 2.17 14.85
N LEU A 15 -2.43 2.59 13.68
CA LEU A 15 -1.66 2.56 12.43
C LEU A 15 -0.42 3.46 12.50
N ARG A 16 -0.58 4.69 13.02
CA ARG A 16 0.53 5.63 13.21
C ARG A 16 1.55 5.05 14.19
N GLU A 17 1.10 4.59 15.35
CA GLU A 17 1.98 4.07 16.41
C GLU A 17 2.76 2.84 15.95
N ALA A 18 2.10 1.91 15.25
CA ALA A 18 2.75 0.73 14.69
C ALA A 18 3.79 1.08 13.62
N SER A 19 3.56 2.15 12.84
CA SER A 19 4.53 2.69 11.89
C SER A 19 5.77 3.21 12.59
N ASP A 20 5.60 4.02 13.64
CA ASP A 20 6.71 4.60 14.41
C ASP A 20 7.49 3.54 15.19
N ALA A 21 6.79 2.51 15.69
CA ALA A 21 7.38 1.38 16.41
C ALA A 21 8.16 0.41 15.52
N GLY A 22 8.09 0.54 14.18
CA GLY A 22 8.80 -0.32 13.24
C GLY A 22 8.20 -1.73 13.07
N THR A 23 7.01 -2.00 13.63
CA THR A 23 6.26 -3.25 13.41
C THR A 23 4.90 -2.92 12.80
N PRO A 24 4.77 -2.90 11.46
CA PRO A 24 3.58 -2.40 10.78
C PRO A 24 2.29 -3.08 11.21
N LEU A 25 1.19 -2.32 11.23
CA LEU A 25 -0.12 -2.77 11.71
C LEU A 25 -0.65 -4.02 10.97
N VAL A 26 -0.32 -4.16 9.68
CA VAL A 26 -0.67 -5.34 8.86
C VAL A 26 -0.01 -6.64 9.34
N VAL A 27 1.07 -6.55 10.12
CA VAL A 27 1.76 -7.70 10.73
C VAL A 27 1.29 -7.90 12.17
N SER A 28 1.25 -6.83 12.97
CA SER A 28 0.95 -6.93 14.41
C SER A 28 -0.54 -7.11 14.71
N THR A 29 -1.43 -6.46 13.96
CA THR A 29 -2.90 -6.50 14.14
C THR A 29 -3.61 -6.59 12.78
N PRO A 30 -3.50 -7.75 12.09
CA PRO A 30 -3.95 -7.92 10.72
C PRO A 30 -5.47 -7.74 10.53
N ASP A 31 -6.25 -7.94 11.60
CA ASP A 31 -7.71 -7.85 11.56
C ASP A 31 -8.26 -6.43 11.76
N SER A 32 -7.40 -5.46 12.08
CA SER A 32 -7.84 -4.07 12.23
C SER A 32 -8.39 -3.50 10.91
N PRO A 33 -9.35 -2.57 10.94
CA PRO A 33 -9.93 -2.00 9.72
C PRO A 33 -8.89 -1.37 8.78
N ALA A 34 -7.90 -0.69 9.35
CA ALA A 34 -6.82 -0.07 8.59
C ALA A 34 -5.87 -1.11 7.97
N ALA A 35 -5.54 -2.19 8.69
CA ALA A 35 -4.72 -3.27 8.16
C ALA A 35 -5.40 -3.99 6.99
N ARG A 36 -6.70 -4.31 7.13
CA ARG A 36 -7.48 -4.94 6.06
C ARG A 36 -7.55 -4.06 4.82
N ALA A 37 -7.83 -2.76 4.99
CA ALA A 37 -7.86 -1.79 3.88
C ALA A 37 -6.51 -1.70 3.15
N LEU A 38 -5.39 -1.65 3.89
CA LEU A 38 -4.05 -1.67 3.31
C LEU A 38 -3.78 -2.96 2.52
N ALA A 39 -4.16 -4.12 3.08
CA ALA A 39 -3.99 -5.41 2.41
C ALA A 39 -4.83 -5.52 1.13
N ASP A 40 -6.06 -4.99 1.14
CA ASP A 40 -6.93 -4.91 -0.05
C ASP A 40 -6.33 -4.01 -1.14
N ILE A 41 -5.80 -2.85 -0.77
CA ILE A 41 -5.12 -1.95 -1.71
C ILE A 41 -3.90 -2.64 -2.32
N ALA A 42 -3.08 -3.32 -1.50
CA ALA A 42 -1.91 -4.05 -1.97
C ALA A 42 -2.29 -5.15 -2.98
N ARG A 43 -3.35 -5.94 -2.69
CA ARG A 43 -3.89 -6.93 -3.63
C ARG A 43 -4.28 -6.29 -4.96
N LYS A 44 -5.03 -5.19 -4.92
CA LYS A 44 -5.43 -4.47 -6.13
C LYS A 44 -4.21 -4.00 -6.93
N ILE A 45 -3.19 -3.44 -6.27
CA ILE A 45 -1.96 -3.00 -6.94
C ILE A 45 -1.30 -4.18 -7.67
N THR A 46 -1.19 -5.35 -7.04
CA THR A 46 -0.54 -6.52 -7.67
C THR A 46 -1.26 -7.06 -8.90
N THR A 47 -2.57 -6.82 -9.01
CA THR A 47 -3.38 -7.24 -10.16
C THR A 47 -3.65 -6.12 -11.16
N SER A 48 -3.27 -4.88 -10.84
CA SER A 48 -3.62 -3.70 -11.64
C SER A 48 -2.50 -3.30 -12.60
N GLY A 49 -2.91 -2.89 -13.80
CA GLY A 49 -2.02 -2.30 -14.80
C GLY A 49 -1.20 -3.32 -15.60
N THR A 50 -0.51 -2.80 -16.63
CA THR A 50 0.38 -3.64 -17.46
C THR A 50 1.67 -3.94 -16.71
N SER A 51 2.16 -5.18 -16.79
CA SER A 51 3.47 -5.53 -16.28
C SER A 51 4.55 -4.57 -16.78
N ARG A 52 5.44 -4.16 -15.87
CA ARG A 52 6.67 -3.40 -16.19
C ARG A 52 7.91 -4.28 -16.26
N LYS A 53 7.77 -5.60 -16.08
CA LYS A 53 8.87 -6.55 -16.27
C LYS A 53 9.42 -6.40 -17.70
N GLY A 54 10.71 -6.11 -17.82
CA GLY A 54 11.40 -5.92 -19.11
C GLY A 54 11.25 -4.53 -19.74
N LYS A 55 10.54 -3.58 -19.11
CA LYS A 55 10.52 -2.18 -19.58
C LYS A 55 11.67 -1.40 -18.93
N PRO A 56 12.53 -0.71 -19.71
CA PRO A 56 13.61 0.10 -19.14
C PRO A 56 13.04 1.23 -18.29
N LEU A 57 13.60 1.41 -17.08
CA LEU A 57 13.22 2.53 -16.21
C LEU A 57 13.82 3.83 -16.76
N PRO A 58 13.07 4.94 -16.80
CA PRO A 58 13.58 6.23 -17.28
C PRO A 58 14.41 6.92 -16.20
N LEU A 59 15.44 6.24 -15.69
CA LEU A 59 16.33 6.75 -14.66
C LEU A 59 17.68 7.10 -15.29
N SER A 60 18.15 8.31 -15.01
CA SER A 60 19.50 8.77 -15.36
C SER A 60 20.29 8.94 -14.07
N THR A 61 21.53 8.44 -14.03
CA THR A 61 22.40 8.47 -12.84
C THR A 61 23.41 9.62 -12.89
N ARG A 62 23.03 10.77 -13.44
CA ARG A 62 23.95 11.91 -13.54
C ARG A 62 24.20 12.57 -12.20
#